data_AF-A0A957WZ81-F1
#
_entry.id   AF-A0A957WZ81-F1
#
_cell.length_a   1.000
_cell.length_b   1.000
_cell.length_c   1.000
_cell.angle_alpha   90.00
_cell.angle_beta   90.00
_cell.angle_gamma   90.00
#
_symmetry.space_group_name_H-M   'P 1'
#
loop_
_entity.id
_entity.type
_entity.pdbx_description
1 polymer ?
#
loop_
_entity_poly.entity_id
_entity_poly.type
_entity_poly.pdbx_seq_one_letter_code
_entity_poly.pdbx_strand_id
1 'polypeptide(L)'
;MQTLDRLLRHLPDLQQYDGPPPAAVQVAQVHFDSRKVTAGTLFVAWLGRNADTHRYIPQAITNGATAVIGTASAAELQNASVQLPTTIPYLQVTDSRRALAICAAALHDFPSRAMTVIGITGTDGKTTTCSILEAILTAHTAGTGNEQGQVGVITTVGARIKGEESDTGFHVTTPDAPDVQRFLATMRDHGCSHAIVETTSHGLAQARVAAVDYDIAAVTNITHEHLDEHGTREAYVAAKALLFRA
;
A
#
# COMPACT_ATOMS: atom_id res chain seq x y z
N MET A 1 10.15 2.16 -14.52
CA MET A 1 11.05 1.23 -13.81
C MET A 1 11.97 2.02 -12.91
N GLN A 2 12.39 1.44 -11.80
CA GLN A 2 13.33 2.03 -10.84
C GLN A 2 14.38 0.98 -10.47
N THR A 3 15.56 1.39 -10.01
CA THR A 3 16.51 0.45 -9.43
C THR A 3 15.98 -0.07 -8.09
N LEU A 4 16.27 -1.33 -7.78
CA LEU A 4 15.93 -1.91 -6.48
C LEU A 4 16.59 -1.11 -5.35
N ASP A 5 17.85 -0.70 -5.51
CA ASP A 5 18.55 0.19 -4.57
C ASP A 5 17.74 1.45 -4.20
N ARG A 6 17.10 2.12 -5.18
CA ARG A 6 16.28 3.30 -4.91
C ARG A 6 15.10 2.98 -4.00
N LEU A 7 14.44 1.84 -4.19
CA LEU A 7 13.31 1.42 -3.36
C LEU A 7 13.77 1.09 -1.93
N LEU A 8 14.91 0.41 -1.79
CA LEU A 8 15.39 -0.08 -0.50
C LEU A 8 15.96 1.01 0.43
N ARG A 9 16.39 2.16 -0.10
CA ARG A 9 16.87 3.31 0.70
C ARG A 9 15.88 3.81 1.75
N HIS A 10 14.62 3.46 1.61
CA HIS A 10 13.53 3.86 2.50
C HIS A 10 13.14 2.79 3.52
N LEU A 11 13.79 1.62 3.49
CA LEU A 11 13.56 0.54 4.44
C LEU A 11 14.65 0.54 5.52
N PRO A 12 14.29 0.53 6.82
CA PRO A 12 15.23 0.28 7.89
C PRO A 12 15.57 -1.23 7.98
N ASP A 13 16.73 -1.54 8.56
CA ASP A 13 17.09 -2.89 9.03
C ASP A 13 16.91 -4.01 8.00
N LEU A 14 17.46 -3.78 6.81
CA LEU A 14 17.50 -4.74 5.71
C LEU A 14 18.74 -5.63 5.81
N GLN A 15 18.54 -6.94 5.66
CA GLN A 15 19.63 -7.89 5.37
C GLN A 15 19.42 -8.53 4.00
N GLN A 16 20.40 -8.40 3.10
CA GLN A 16 20.39 -9.09 1.82
C GLN A 16 21.06 -10.46 1.91
N TYR A 17 20.46 -11.44 1.23
CA TYR A 17 20.99 -12.76 0.96
C TYR A 17 21.03 -12.99 -0.55
N ASP A 18 22.18 -13.47 -1.03
CA ASP A 18 22.44 -13.88 -2.42
C ASP A 18 22.04 -12.84 -3.49
N GLY A 19 22.23 -13.22 -4.76
CA GLY A 19 21.85 -12.42 -5.92
C GLY A 19 22.76 -11.22 -6.22
N PRO A 20 22.49 -10.51 -7.33
CA PRO A 20 23.21 -9.31 -7.72
C PRO A 20 23.03 -8.16 -6.71
N PRO A 21 23.93 -7.16 -6.70
CA PRO A 21 23.75 -5.97 -5.87
C PRO A 21 22.46 -5.22 -6.26
N PRO A 22 21.75 -4.58 -5.30
CA PRO A 22 20.47 -3.91 -5.57
C PRO A 22 20.53 -2.83 -6.66
N ALA A 23 21.69 -2.19 -6.85
CA ALA A 23 21.88 -1.19 -7.88
C ALA A 23 21.81 -1.76 -9.32
N ALA A 24 22.04 -3.06 -9.51
CA ALA A 24 22.00 -3.74 -10.81
C ALA A 24 20.61 -4.31 -11.15
N VAL A 25 19.67 -4.29 -10.20
CA VAL A 25 18.33 -4.89 -10.36
C VAL A 25 17.31 -3.81 -10.72
N GLN A 26 16.50 -4.06 -11.74
CA GLN A 26 15.43 -3.14 -12.18
C GLN A 26 14.06 -3.66 -11.76
N VAL A 27 13.29 -2.81 -11.10
CA VAL A 27 11.94 -3.10 -10.62
C VAL A 27 10.92 -2.31 -11.46
N ALA A 28 9.96 -3.02 -12.03
CA ALA A 28 8.84 -2.45 -12.77
C ALA A 28 7.56 -2.39 -11.92
N GLN A 29 7.39 -3.34 -11.00
CA GLN A 29 6.17 -3.52 -10.20
C GLN A 29 6.51 -4.08 -8.82
N VAL A 30 5.63 -3.87 -7.83
CA VAL A 30 5.73 -4.50 -6.51
C VAL A 30 4.43 -5.24 -6.22
N HIS A 31 4.50 -6.54 -5.91
CA HIS A 31 3.32 -7.35 -5.61
C HIS A 31 3.59 -8.40 -4.54
N PHE A 32 2.54 -8.82 -3.85
CA PHE A 32 2.57 -9.89 -2.84
C PHE A 32 1.79 -11.14 -3.27
N ASP A 33 1.04 -11.06 -4.36
CA ASP A 33 0.32 -12.20 -4.93
C ASP A 33 1.17 -12.81 -6.04
N SER A 34 1.71 -14.01 -5.80
CA SER A 34 2.56 -14.73 -6.76
C SER A 34 1.87 -14.95 -8.10
N ARG A 35 0.54 -15.00 -8.16
CA ARG A 35 -0.25 -15.17 -9.39
C ARG A 35 -0.27 -13.91 -10.26
N LYS A 36 -0.01 -12.74 -9.67
CA LYS A 36 0.06 -11.43 -10.36
C LYS A 36 1.50 -11.02 -10.70
N VAL A 37 2.49 -11.82 -10.28
CA VAL A 37 3.89 -11.56 -10.59
C VAL A 37 4.11 -11.68 -12.09
N THR A 38 4.80 -10.71 -12.66
CA THR A 38 5.31 -10.73 -14.04
C THR A 38 6.78 -10.30 -14.05
N ALA A 39 7.43 -10.34 -15.21
CA ALA A 39 8.83 -9.94 -15.37
C ALA A 39 9.11 -8.54 -14.77
N GLY A 40 10.14 -8.45 -13.91
CA GLY A 40 10.54 -7.20 -13.26
C GLY A 40 9.76 -6.88 -11.97
N THR A 41 9.00 -7.83 -11.43
CA THR A 41 8.27 -7.64 -10.17
C THR A 41 9.18 -7.85 -8.96
N LEU A 42 9.14 -6.93 -8.00
CA LEU A 42 9.59 -7.16 -6.63
C LEU A 42 8.49 -7.90 -5.87
N PHE A 43 8.73 -9.17 -5.54
CA PHE A 43 7.77 -10.00 -4.82
C PHE A 43 7.93 -9.82 -3.31
N VAL A 44 6.85 -9.63 -2.56
CA VAL A 44 6.89 -9.47 -1.11
C VAL A 44 6.13 -10.60 -0.42
N ALA A 45 6.84 -11.41 0.35
CA ALA A 45 6.31 -12.51 1.14
C ALA A 45 6.26 -12.16 2.62
N TRP A 46 5.31 -12.73 3.35
CA TRP A 46 5.19 -12.66 4.80
C TRP A 46 4.47 -13.88 5.37
N LEU A 47 4.62 -14.06 6.68
CA LEU A 47 3.82 -15.00 7.46
C LEU A 47 2.45 -14.38 7.79
N GLY A 48 1.39 -14.84 7.13
CA GLY A 48 0.02 -14.43 7.41
C GLY A 48 -0.63 -15.30 8.48
N ARG A 49 -1.77 -14.84 9.06
CA ARG A 49 -2.50 -15.60 10.09
C ARG A 49 -2.90 -17.01 9.66
N ASN A 50 -3.28 -17.18 8.39
CA ASN A 50 -3.80 -18.45 7.86
C ASN A 50 -2.82 -19.18 6.95
N ALA A 51 -1.77 -18.50 6.48
CA ALA A 51 -0.84 -19.05 5.51
C ALA A 51 0.49 -18.30 5.53
N ASP A 52 1.58 -19.08 5.48
CA ASP A 52 2.90 -18.56 5.14
C ASP A 52 3.00 -18.38 3.62
N THR A 53 3.24 -17.15 3.16
CA THR A 53 3.37 -16.85 1.73
C THR A 53 4.79 -17.03 1.20
N HIS A 54 5.79 -17.25 2.06
CA HIS A 54 7.16 -17.57 1.64
C HIS A 54 7.20 -18.87 0.80
N ARG A 55 6.27 -19.80 1.01
CA ARG A 55 6.11 -21.01 0.18
C ARG A 55 5.86 -20.73 -1.30
N TYR A 56 5.45 -19.51 -1.66
CA TYR A 56 5.17 -19.10 -3.04
C TYR A 56 6.35 -18.40 -3.72
N ILE A 57 7.50 -18.26 -3.05
CA ILE A 57 8.73 -17.72 -3.63
C ILE A 57 9.12 -18.45 -4.93
N PRO A 58 9.12 -19.80 -5.01
CA PRO A 58 9.45 -20.51 -6.25
C PRO A 58 8.52 -20.15 -7.42
N GLN A 59 7.23 -20.01 -7.16
CA GLN A 59 6.24 -19.61 -8.18
C GLN A 59 6.48 -18.17 -8.64
N ALA A 60 6.76 -17.25 -7.70
CA ALA A 60 7.06 -15.85 -8.03
C ALA A 60 8.31 -15.74 -8.92
N ILE A 61 9.38 -16.49 -8.61
CA ILE A 61 10.59 -16.56 -9.44
C ILE A 61 10.26 -17.05 -10.84
N THR A 62 9.50 -18.15 -10.94
CA THR A 62 9.06 -18.73 -12.23
C THR A 62 8.27 -17.72 -13.06
N ASN A 63 7.46 -16.88 -12.41
CA ASN A 63 6.65 -15.85 -13.05
C ASN A 63 7.42 -14.57 -13.40
N GLY A 64 8.71 -14.47 -13.04
CA GLY A 64 9.57 -13.34 -13.42
C GLY A 64 9.85 -12.33 -12.30
N ALA A 65 9.71 -12.72 -11.03
CA ALA A 65 10.18 -11.90 -9.92
C ALA A 65 11.68 -11.60 -10.08
N THR A 66 12.05 -10.33 -9.92
CA THR A 66 13.45 -9.88 -10.05
C THR A 66 14.17 -9.78 -8.71
N ALA A 67 13.41 -9.81 -7.61
CA ALA A 67 13.87 -9.75 -6.23
C ALA A 67 12.73 -10.19 -5.31
N VAL A 68 13.07 -10.62 -4.09
CA VAL A 68 12.09 -11.02 -3.07
C VAL A 68 12.38 -10.27 -1.77
N ILE A 69 11.34 -9.74 -1.12
CA ILE A 69 11.37 -9.31 0.28
C ILE A 69 10.62 -10.33 1.14
N GLY A 70 11.14 -10.65 2.31
CA GLY A 70 10.47 -11.53 3.27
C GLY A 70 10.89 -11.30 4.71
N THR A 71 10.16 -11.90 5.66
CA THR A 71 10.53 -11.84 7.09
C THR A 71 11.34 -13.05 7.54
N ALA A 72 11.20 -14.18 6.83
CA ALA A 72 11.83 -15.44 7.20
C ALA A 72 13.36 -15.38 7.04
N SER A 73 14.07 -15.85 8.05
CA SER A 73 15.51 -16.10 7.97
C SER A 73 15.82 -17.27 7.02
N ALA A 74 17.09 -17.38 6.61
CA ALA A 74 17.57 -18.50 5.81
C ALA A 74 17.24 -19.87 6.45
N ALA A 75 17.38 -19.99 7.77
CA ALA A 75 17.07 -21.21 8.51
C ALA A 75 15.57 -21.53 8.52
N GLU A 76 14.70 -20.53 8.68
CA GLU A 76 13.25 -20.72 8.66
C GLU A 76 12.76 -21.14 7.27
N LEU A 77 13.29 -20.53 6.21
CA LEU A 77 13.01 -20.94 4.83
C LEU A 77 13.43 -22.39 4.58
N GLN A 78 14.64 -22.77 5.02
CA GLN A 78 15.13 -24.14 4.91
C GLN A 78 14.22 -25.13 5.64
N ASN A 79 13.79 -24.82 6.86
CA ASN A 79 12.85 -25.65 7.64
C ASN A 79 11.50 -25.79 6.94
N ALA A 80 11.04 -24.75 6.26
CA ALA A 80 9.83 -24.76 5.44
C ALA A 80 10.02 -25.43 4.06
N SER A 81 11.19 -26.04 3.79
CA SER A 81 11.55 -26.61 2.48
C SER A 81 11.48 -25.60 1.34
N VAL A 82 11.71 -24.32 1.63
CA VAL A 82 11.82 -23.23 0.65
C VAL A 82 13.30 -22.90 0.49
N GLN A 83 13.83 -23.07 -0.73
CA GLN A 83 15.20 -22.69 -1.02
C GLN A 83 15.31 -21.18 -1.23
N LEU A 84 16.36 -20.58 -0.67
CA LEU A 84 16.72 -19.20 -0.99
C LEU A 84 17.00 -19.08 -2.49
N PRO A 85 16.53 -18.01 -3.14
CA PRO A 85 16.87 -17.75 -4.54
C PRO A 85 18.38 -17.48 -4.66
N THR A 86 19.03 -18.15 -5.60
CA THR A 86 20.46 -17.94 -5.89
C THR A 86 20.69 -16.95 -7.03
N THR A 87 19.68 -16.71 -7.87
CA THR A 87 19.76 -15.88 -9.08
C THR A 87 19.23 -14.46 -8.89
N ILE A 88 18.38 -14.23 -7.90
CA ILE A 88 17.79 -12.93 -7.56
C ILE A 88 18.00 -12.66 -6.07
N PRO A 89 18.10 -11.39 -5.63
CA PRO A 89 18.33 -11.09 -4.23
C PRO A 89 17.10 -11.45 -3.38
N TYR A 90 17.35 -12.03 -2.21
CA TYR A 90 16.38 -12.14 -1.12
C TYR A 90 16.71 -11.10 -0.04
N LEU A 91 15.71 -10.33 0.35
CA LEU A 91 15.84 -9.18 1.22
C LEU A 91 15.02 -9.44 2.48
N GLN A 92 15.71 -9.81 3.56
CA GLN A 92 15.06 -10.02 4.84
C GLN A 92 14.79 -8.67 5.51
N VAL A 93 13.55 -8.50 5.97
CA VAL A 93 13.08 -7.34 6.71
C VAL A 93 12.33 -7.76 7.96
N THR A 94 12.14 -6.85 8.90
CA THR A 94 11.36 -7.11 10.12
C THR A 94 9.84 -7.02 9.90
N ASP A 95 9.41 -6.20 8.94
CA ASP A 95 7.99 -6.02 8.59
C ASP A 95 7.80 -5.94 7.06
N SER A 96 7.45 -7.08 6.46
CA SER A 96 7.18 -7.19 5.02
C SER A 96 5.97 -6.38 4.56
N ARG A 97 4.93 -6.19 5.39
CA ARG A 97 3.74 -5.43 4.97
C ARG A 97 4.04 -3.95 4.87
N ARG A 98 4.80 -3.43 5.84
CA ARG A 98 5.32 -2.07 5.77
C ARG A 98 6.32 -1.91 4.61
N ALA A 99 7.18 -2.90 4.38
CA ALA A 99 8.11 -2.90 3.26
C ALA A 99 7.38 -2.88 1.90
N LEU A 100 6.28 -3.64 1.76
CA LEU A 100 5.41 -3.59 0.58
C LEU A 100 4.91 -2.18 0.31
N ALA A 101 4.38 -1.50 1.34
CA ALA A 101 3.85 -0.14 1.21
C ALA A 101 4.93 0.87 0.81
N ILE A 102 6.09 0.82 1.47
CA ILE A 102 7.20 1.75 1.20
C ILE A 102 7.78 1.51 -0.20
N CYS A 103 8.02 0.26 -0.59
CA CYS A 103 8.53 -0.06 -1.93
C CYS A 103 7.55 0.33 -3.03
N ALA A 104 6.24 0.14 -2.81
CA ALA A 104 5.21 0.61 -3.73
C ALA A 104 5.20 2.13 -3.87
N ALA A 105 5.30 2.86 -2.75
CA ALA A 105 5.38 4.33 -2.76
C ALA A 105 6.65 4.80 -3.49
N ALA A 106 7.81 4.23 -3.16
CA ALA A 106 9.09 4.58 -3.76
C ALA A 106 9.14 4.27 -5.27
N LEU A 107 8.49 3.19 -5.73
CA LEU A 107 8.35 2.89 -7.17
C LEU A 107 7.66 4.03 -7.93
N HIS A 108 6.66 4.66 -7.29
CA HIS A 108 5.89 5.79 -7.82
C HIS A 108 6.41 7.17 -7.39
N ASP A 109 7.60 7.23 -6.77
CA ASP A 109 8.22 8.46 -6.25
C ASP A 109 7.37 9.19 -5.20
N PHE A 110 6.79 8.43 -4.26
CA PHE A 110 5.99 8.93 -3.13
C PHE A 110 4.88 9.89 -3.55
N PRO A 111 3.88 9.40 -4.31
CA PRO A 111 2.90 10.26 -4.98
C PRO A 111 2.04 11.11 -4.01
N SER A 112 1.82 10.65 -2.78
CA SER A 112 1.12 11.44 -1.74
C SER A 112 1.77 12.79 -1.46
N ARG A 113 3.10 12.91 -1.59
CA ARG A 113 3.84 14.14 -1.27
C ARG A 113 3.59 15.28 -2.26
N ALA A 114 2.94 15.01 -3.37
CA ALA A 114 2.67 15.99 -4.42
C ALA A 114 1.30 16.66 -4.29
N MET A 115 0.50 16.30 -3.29
CA MET A 115 -0.87 16.78 -3.12
C MET A 115 -1.27 16.80 -1.64
N THR A 116 -2.35 17.49 -1.30
CA THR A 116 -2.91 17.43 0.05
C THR A 116 -3.71 16.14 0.24
N VAL A 117 -3.31 15.30 1.19
CA VAL A 117 -3.95 14.01 1.46
C VAL A 117 -4.78 14.06 2.74
N ILE A 118 -6.06 13.71 2.62
CA ILE A 118 -7.04 13.68 3.71
C ILE A 118 -7.43 12.24 4.02
N GLY A 119 -7.08 11.76 5.21
CA GLY A 119 -7.46 10.44 5.71
C GLY A 119 -8.73 10.48 6.54
N ILE A 120 -9.73 9.68 6.18
CA ILE A 120 -10.99 9.56 6.94
C ILE A 120 -11.09 8.16 7.53
N THR A 121 -11.12 8.06 8.86
CA THR A 121 -11.38 6.81 9.58
C THR A 121 -12.63 6.88 10.45
N GLY A 122 -13.03 5.76 11.02
CA GLY A 122 -14.21 5.63 11.89
C GLY A 122 -14.94 4.31 11.70
N THR A 123 -15.92 4.03 12.55
CA THR A 123 -16.80 2.86 12.39
C THR A 123 -17.76 3.11 11.23
N ASP A 124 -18.62 4.12 11.35
CA ASP A 124 -19.62 4.46 10.34
C ASP A 124 -19.35 5.80 9.65
N GLY A 125 -19.93 6.01 8.48
CA GLY A 125 -19.98 7.32 7.82
C GLY A 125 -18.70 7.73 7.08
N LYS A 126 -17.65 6.90 7.06
CA LYS A 126 -16.40 7.19 6.32
C LYS A 126 -16.66 7.51 4.85
N THR A 127 -17.36 6.63 4.13
CA THR A 127 -17.68 6.81 2.71
C THR A 127 -18.55 8.05 2.48
N THR A 128 -19.57 8.27 3.31
CA THR A 128 -20.43 9.47 3.23
C THR A 128 -19.60 10.74 3.42
N THR A 129 -18.72 10.79 4.42
CA THR A 129 -17.83 11.92 4.65
C THR A 129 -16.87 12.13 3.49
N CYS A 130 -16.31 11.07 2.91
CA CYS A 130 -15.45 11.16 1.73
C CYS A 130 -16.20 11.78 0.54
N SER A 131 -17.44 11.34 0.26
CA SER A 131 -18.25 11.88 -0.84
C SER A 131 -18.65 13.34 -0.61
N ILE A 132 -18.98 13.73 0.63
CA ILE A 132 -19.28 15.14 0.97
C ILE A 132 -18.04 16.01 0.76
N LEU A 133 -16.87 15.56 1.23
CA LEU A 133 -15.61 16.29 1.06
C LEU A 133 -15.22 16.41 -0.42
N GLU A 134 -15.38 15.33 -1.20
CA GLU A 134 -15.14 15.33 -2.64
C GLU A 134 -16.00 16.40 -3.33
N ALA A 135 -17.29 16.46 -3.02
CA ALA A 135 -18.21 17.46 -3.59
C ALA A 135 -17.82 18.89 -3.20
N ILE A 136 -17.50 19.13 -1.93
CA ILE A 136 -17.09 20.46 -1.43
C ILE A 136 -15.78 20.92 -2.09
N LEU A 137 -14.76 20.05 -2.11
CA LEU A 137 -13.45 20.38 -2.68
C LEU A 137 -13.51 20.53 -4.20
N THR A 138 -14.32 19.72 -4.88
CA THR A 138 -14.56 19.86 -6.32
C THR A 138 -15.21 21.21 -6.63
N ALA A 139 -16.26 21.59 -5.89
CA ALA A 139 -16.89 22.90 -6.05
C ALA A 139 -15.94 24.06 -5.75
N HIS A 140 -15.09 23.92 -4.72
CA HIS A 140 -14.09 24.92 -4.36
C HIS A 140 -13.01 25.09 -5.45
N THR A 141 -12.52 23.98 -6.00
CA THR A 141 -11.43 23.98 -6.99
C THR A 141 -11.89 24.30 -8.41
N ALA A 142 -13.18 24.17 -8.74
CA ALA A 142 -13.72 24.51 -10.06
C ALA A 142 -13.54 26.00 -10.44
N GLY A 143 -13.40 26.90 -9.47
CA GLY A 143 -13.26 28.35 -9.71
C GLY A 143 -11.83 28.84 -9.94
N THR A 144 -10.81 27.97 -9.85
CA THR A 144 -9.38 28.38 -9.86
C THR A 144 -8.71 28.30 -11.24
N GLY A 145 -9.47 28.12 -12.32
CA GLY A 145 -8.96 28.12 -13.70
C GLY A 145 -8.44 26.76 -14.21
N ASN A 146 -8.53 25.70 -13.39
CA ASN A 146 -8.35 24.32 -13.83
C ASN A 146 -9.73 23.65 -13.92
N GLU A 147 -10.30 23.60 -15.12
CA GLU A 147 -11.72 23.35 -15.40
C GLU A 147 -12.25 21.94 -15.03
N GLN A 148 -11.46 21.08 -14.39
CA GLN A 148 -11.89 19.78 -13.91
C GLN A 148 -11.30 19.54 -12.52
N GLY A 149 -12.19 19.33 -11.54
CA GLY A 149 -11.90 19.25 -10.11
C GLY A 149 -10.59 18.54 -9.80
N GLN A 150 -9.74 19.20 -9.03
CA GLN A 150 -8.40 18.71 -8.71
C GLN A 150 -8.43 17.69 -7.55
N VAL A 151 -9.47 16.86 -7.48
CA VAL A 151 -9.74 15.99 -6.35
C VAL A 151 -9.79 14.54 -6.82
N GLY A 152 -9.05 13.68 -6.12
CA GLY A 152 -9.20 12.24 -6.20
C GLY A 152 -9.77 11.68 -4.90
N VAL A 153 -10.53 10.60 -4.99
CA VAL A 153 -11.06 9.86 -3.84
C VAL A 153 -10.65 8.39 -3.98
N ILE A 154 -10.21 7.77 -2.89
CA ILE A 154 -10.05 6.32 -2.78
C ILE A 154 -11.00 5.86 -1.69
N THR A 155 -12.03 5.10 -2.07
CA THR A 155 -13.06 4.60 -1.15
C THR A 155 -13.28 3.10 -1.33
N THR A 156 -14.15 2.56 -0.48
CA THR A 156 -14.62 1.16 -0.51
C THR A 156 -15.27 0.75 -1.83
N VAL A 157 -15.83 1.73 -2.55
CA VAL A 157 -16.58 1.54 -3.79
C VAL A 157 -15.66 1.64 -5.02
N GLY A 158 -14.42 2.11 -4.81
CA GLY A 158 -13.45 2.32 -5.87
C GLY A 158 -12.71 3.65 -5.73
N ALA A 159 -11.91 3.96 -6.73
CA ALA A 159 -11.21 5.22 -6.87
C ALA A 159 -11.94 6.08 -7.90
N ARG A 160 -12.18 7.34 -7.56
CA ARG A 160 -12.61 8.36 -8.52
C ARG A 160 -11.51 9.38 -8.69
N ILE A 161 -11.24 9.75 -9.94
CA ILE A 161 -10.20 10.72 -10.29
C ILE A 161 -10.88 11.76 -11.18
N LYS A 162 -10.95 13.01 -10.71
CA LYS A 162 -11.66 14.09 -11.41
C LYS A 162 -13.14 13.78 -11.70
N GLY A 163 -13.78 13.01 -10.81
CA GLY A 163 -15.17 12.58 -10.97
C GLY A 163 -15.39 11.38 -11.89
N GLU A 164 -14.35 10.86 -12.54
CA GLU A 164 -14.43 9.63 -13.33
C GLU A 164 -14.11 8.41 -12.45
N GLU A 165 -14.97 7.39 -12.51
CA GLU A 165 -14.68 6.11 -11.86
C GLU A 165 -13.52 5.41 -12.57
N SER A 166 -12.45 5.15 -11.82
CA SER A 166 -11.45 4.19 -12.23
C SER A 166 -11.98 2.80 -11.88
N ASP A 167 -12.15 1.92 -12.86
CA ASP A 167 -12.44 0.52 -12.57
C ASP A 167 -11.31 -0.03 -11.70
N THR A 168 -11.67 -0.36 -10.46
CA THR A 168 -10.71 -0.83 -9.48
C THR A 168 -10.66 -2.34 -9.41
N GLY A 169 -11.69 -3.04 -9.92
CA GLY A 169 -11.85 -4.48 -9.73
C GLY A 169 -11.81 -4.96 -8.27
N PHE A 170 -11.89 -4.04 -7.29
CA PHE A 170 -11.69 -4.33 -5.87
C PHE A 170 -13.02 -4.43 -5.14
N HIS A 171 -13.36 -5.63 -4.67
CA HIS A 171 -14.41 -5.84 -3.67
C HIS A 171 -13.86 -5.71 -2.23
N VAL A 172 -13.00 -4.72 -1.98
CA VAL A 172 -12.41 -4.49 -0.65
C VAL A 172 -12.45 -3.02 -0.23
N THR A 173 -12.71 -2.80 1.05
CA THR A 173 -12.97 -1.49 1.67
C THR A 173 -11.76 -0.53 1.61
N THR A 174 -10.54 -1.06 1.60
CA THR A 174 -9.30 -0.30 1.37
C THR A 174 -8.39 -1.18 0.49
N PRO A 175 -7.98 -0.73 -0.71
CA PRO A 175 -7.07 -1.49 -1.57
C PRO A 175 -5.75 -1.80 -0.87
N ASP A 176 -5.03 -2.82 -1.33
CA ASP A 176 -3.69 -3.11 -0.82
C ASP A 176 -2.69 -2.04 -1.24
N ALA A 177 -1.55 -1.99 -0.55
CA ALA A 177 -0.61 -0.88 -0.67
C ALA A 177 -0.14 -0.56 -2.10
N PRO A 178 0.17 -1.54 -2.97
CA PRO A 178 0.50 -1.26 -4.38
C PRO A 178 -0.60 -0.51 -5.13
N ASP A 179 -1.87 -0.86 -4.87
CA ASP A 179 -3.00 -0.22 -5.54
C ASP A 179 -3.27 1.18 -5.01
N VAL A 180 -3.17 1.39 -3.70
CA VAL A 180 -3.27 2.73 -3.10
C VAL A 180 -2.23 3.66 -3.73
N GLN A 181 -0.96 3.22 -3.79
CA GLN A 181 0.13 4.03 -4.34
C GLN A 181 -0.04 4.27 -5.85
N ARG A 182 -0.51 3.27 -6.60
CA ARG A 182 -0.85 3.42 -8.02
C ARG A 182 -1.96 4.45 -8.22
N PHE A 183 -3.05 4.41 -7.45
CA PHE A 183 -4.13 5.40 -7.58
C PHE A 183 -3.66 6.81 -7.23
N LEU A 184 -2.89 6.98 -6.15
CA LEU A 184 -2.31 8.28 -5.79
C LEU A 184 -1.37 8.80 -6.90
N ALA A 185 -0.57 7.93 -7.51
CA ALA A 185 0.26 8.30 -8.66
C ALA A 185 -0.58 8.75 -9.85
N THR A 186 -1.65 8.02 -10.17
CA THR A 186 -2.60 8.44 -11.22
C THR A 186 -3.23 9.79 -10.90
N MET A 187 -3.66 10.03 -9.66
CA MET A 187 -4.21 11.32 -9.24
C MET A 187 -3.20 12.46 -9.43
N ARG A 188 -1.94 12.27 -9.03
CA ARG A 188 -0.85 13.23 -9.24
C ARG A 188 -0.68 13.52 -10.73
N ASP A 189 -0.60 12.48 -11.55
CA ASP A 189 -0.35 12.61 -12.99
C ASP A 189 -1.52 13.30 -13.71
N HIS A 190 -2.73 13.21 -13.16
CA HIS A 190 -3.90 13.97 -13.62
C HIS A 190 -3.97 15.39 -13.05
N GLY A 191 -3.02 15.82 -12.20
CA GLY A 191 -2.97 17.16 -11.63
C GLY A 191 -3.97 17.39 -10.49
N CYS A 192 -4.37 16.34 -9.77
CA CYS A 192 -5.13 16.50 -8.53
C CYS A 192 -4.28 17.22 -7.48
N SER A 193 -4.86 18.24 -6.85
CA SER A 193 -4.30 18.98 -5.72
C SER A 193 -4.69 18.36 -4.38
N HIS A 194 -5.76 17.57 -4.34
CA HIS A 194 -6.24 16.88 -3.15
C HIS A 194 -6.51 15.40 -3.42
N ALA A 195 -6.18 14.54 -2.46
CA ALA A 195 -6.63 13.16 -2.42
C ALA A 195 -7.32 12.85 -1.09
N ILE A 196 -8.52 12.29 -1.15
CA ILE A 196 -9.23 11.79 0.01
C ILE A 196 -9.09 10.27 0.05
N VAL A 197 -8.61 9.73 1.16
CA VAL A 197 -8.39 8.29 1.33
C VAL A 197 -9.24 7.78 2.48
N GLU A 198 -10.25 6.98 2.15
CA GLU A 198 -11.00 6.23 3.15
C GLU A 198 -10.10 5.18 3.81
N THR A 199 -9.85 5.38 5.09
CA THR A 199 -8.80 4.68 5.82
C THR A 199 -9.40 3.80 6.91
N THR A 200 -9.64 2.53 6.57
CA THR A 200 -10.23 1.56 7.49
C THR A 200 -9.26 1.14 8.59
N SER A 201 -9.79 0.67 9.72
CA SER A 201 -8.98 0.05 10.79
C SER A 201 -8.21 -1.16 10.28
N HIS A 202 -8.78 -1.95 9.36
CA HIS A 202 -8.09 -3.03 8.68
C HIS A 202 -6.94 -2.54 7.82
N GLY A 203 -7.16 -1.53 6.97
CA GLY A 203 -6.10 -0.94 6.14
C GLY A 203 -4.92 -0.44 6.97
N LEU A 204 -5.20 0.21 8.10
CA LEU A 204 -4.19 0.68 9.05
C LEU A 204 -3.44 -0.49 9.72
N ALA A 205 -4.18 -1.44 10.31
CA ALA A 205 -3.57 -2.58 11.01
C ALA A 205 -2.76 -3.49 10.06
N GLN A 206 -3.13 -3.54 8.79
CA GLN A 206 -2.45 -4.32 7.76
C GLN A 206 -1.36 -3.54 7.00
N ALA A 207 -1.07 -2.31 7.42
CA ALA A 207 -0.08 -1.42 6.80
C ALA A 207 -0.36 -1.10 5.31
N ARG A 208 -1.61 -1.23 4.83
CA ARG A 208 -1.98 -0.93 3.43
C ARG A 208 -1.76 0.53 3.06
N VAL A 209 -1.85 1.42 4.03
CA VAL A 209 -1.66 2.87 3.86
C VAL A 209 -0.43 3.39 4.60
N ALA A 210 0.50 2.52 5.02
CA ALA A 210 1.62 2.89 5.87
C ALA A 210 2.65 3.82 5.21
N ALA A 211 2.58 4.01 3.89
CA ALA A 211 3.43 4.91 3.12
C ALA A 211 2.60 6.02 2.42
N VAL A 212 1.42 6.32 2.95
CA VAL A 212 0.64 7.51 2.55
C VAL A 212 1.01 8.62 3.53
N ASP A 213 1.58 9.70 3.01
CA ASP A 213 1.86 10.91 3.78
C ASP A 213 0.53 11.70 3.90
N TYR A 214 -0.09 11.70 5.07
CA TYR A 214 -1.36 12.39 5.33
C TYR A 214 -1.12 13.81 5.86
N ASP A 215 -1.83 14.79 5.32
CA ASP A 215 -1.82 16.18 5.82
C ASP A 215 -2.95 16.42 6.84
N ILE A 216 -4.08 15.74 6.63
CA ILE A 216 -5.29 15.90 7.46
C ILE A 216 -5.82 14.51 7.82
N ALA A 217 -6.08 14.30 9.11
CA ALA A 217 -6.73 13.10 9.61
C ALA A 217 -8.06 13.45 10.28
N ALA A 218 -9.12 12.73 9.95
CA ALA A 218 -10.42 12.86 10.61
C ALA A 218 -10.96 11.51 11.05
N VAL A 219 -11.65 11.52 12.19
CA VAL A 219 -12.42 10.38 12.69
C VAL A 219 -13.89 10.77 12.73
N THR A 220 -14.76 9.94 12.14
CA THR A 220 -16.21 10.17 12.17
C THR A 220 -16.78 9.82 13.54
N ASN A 221 -16.66 8.55 13.92
CA ASN A 221 -17.10 8.00 15.19
C ASN A 221 -16.34 6.68 15.48
N ILE A 222 -16.39 6.24 16.74
CA ILE A 222 -15.87 4.94 17.17
C ILE A 222 -16.92 4.26 18.05
N THR A 223 -17.64 3.32 17.46
CA THR A 223 -18.66 2.49 18.12
C THR A 223 -18.15 1.03 18.25
N HIS A 224 -18.97 0.14 18.83
CA HIS A 224 -18.63 -1.28 19.01
C HIS A 224 -18.82 -2.07 17.70
N GLU A 225 -17.73 -2.32 16.96
CA GLU A 225 -17.73 -3.18 15.76
C GLU A 225 -16.34 -3.80 15.53
N HIS A 226 -16.25 -4.86 14.71
CA HIS A 226 -15.00 -5.53 14.27
C HIS A 226 -14.13 -6.21 15.34
N LEU A 227 -14.74 -6.72 16.42
CA LEU A 227 -14.02 -7.46 17.47
C LEU A 227 -13.52 -8.84 17.01
N ASP A 228 -14.12 -9.42 15.98
CA ASP A 228 -13.67 -10.65 15.33
C ASP A 228 -12.24 -10.53 14.77
N GLU A 229 -11.87 -9.34 14.30
CA GLU A 229 -10.57 -9.08 13.66
C GLU A 229 -9.53 -8.48 14.60
N HIS A 230 -9.98 -7.55 15.44
CA HIS A 230 -9.11 -6.80 16.37
C HIS A 230 -9.03 -7.46 17.76
N GLY A 231 -9.93 -8.39 18.08
CA GLY A 231 -10.00 -9.10 19.36
C GLY A 231 -10.57 -8.24 20.49
N THR A 232 -10.07 -7.03 20.68
CA THR A 232 -10.52 -6.10 21.72
C THR A 232 -10.89 -4.73 21.16
N ARG A 233 -11.73 -3.99 21.89
CA ARG A 233 -12.07 -2.61 21.54
C ARG A 233 -10.82 -1.72 21.58
N GLU A 234 -9.92 -1.95 22.53
CA GLU A 234 -8.66 -1.21 22.68
C GLU A 234 -7.78 -1.39 21.45
N ALA A 235 -7.66 -2.61 20.92
CA ALA A 235 -6.93 -2.88 19.69
C ALA A 235 -7.59 -2.21 18.47
N TYR A 236 -8.93 -2.22 18.40
CA TYR A 236 -9.67 -1.52 17.34
C TYR A 236 -9.44 0.00 17.36
N VAL A 237 -9.49 0.62 18.54
CA VAL A 237 -9.18 2.05 18.71
C VAL A 237 -7.73 2.34 18.38
N ALA A 238 -6.80 1.50 18.84
CA ALA A 238 -5.37 1.63 18.55
C ALA A 238 -5.08 1.54 17.05
N ALA A 239 -5.76 0.64 16.33
CA ALA A 239 -5.66 0.53 14.88
C ALA A 239 -6.07 1.83 14.17
N LYS A 240 -7.19 2.45 14.56
CA LYS A 240 -7.61 3.75 13.99
C LYS A 240 -6.67 4.89 14.38
N ALA A 241 -6.14 4.86 15.61
CA ALA A 241 -5.21 5.86 16.10
C ALA A 241 -3.91 5.91 15.28
N LEU A 242 -3.56 4.85 14.54
CA LEU A 242 -2.41 4.86 13.62
C LEU A 242 -2.51 5.98 12.59
N LEU A 243 -3.71 6.36 12.12
CA LEU A 243 -3.87 7.47 11.18
C LEU A 243 -3.46 8.82 11.79
N PHE A 244 -3.59 8.99 13.11
CA PHE A 244 -3.24 10.22 13.82
C PHE A 244 -1.79 10.23 14.32
N ARG A 245 -1.04 9.16 14.02
CA ARG A 245 0.39 8.99 14.34
C ARG A 245 1.24 8.85 13.06
N ALA A 246 0.59 8.91 11.90
CA ALA A 246 1.21 8.76 10.59
C ALA A 246 2.05 9.99 10.26
#